data_AF-A0A6A6LUS4-F1
#
_entry.id   AF-A0A6A6LUS4-F1
#
_cell.length_a   1.000
_cell.length_b   1.000
_cell.length_c   1.000
_cell.angle_alpha   90.00
_cell.angle_beta   90.00
_cell.angle_gamma   90.00
#
_symmetry.space_group_name_H-M   'P 1'
#
loop_
_entity.id
_entity.type
_entity.pdbx_description
1 polymer ?
#
loop_
_entity_poly.entity_id
_entity_poly.type
_entity_poly.pdbx_seq_one_letter_code
_entity_poly.pdbx_strand_id
1 'polypeptide(L)'
;MASEEGLEQQLEELQKQLGKKQKFEDTVSSIKSLLKDFYPSASPSLRKSFYSVVCRVARILKTRYTAPGFWLAGLGLFEQAECLVSDASERII
;
A
#
# COMPACT_ATOMS: atom_id res chain seq x y z
N MET A 1 5.22 19.90 -5.47
CA MET A 1 5.02 19.32 -4.14
C MET A 1 3.72 18.54 -4.20
N ALA A 2 3.75 17.21 -4.08
CA ALA A 2 2.51 16.47 -3.90
C ALA A 2 2.04 16.77 -2.48
N SER A 3 1.03 17.63 -2.33
CA SER A 3 0.38 17.85 -1.03
C SER A 3 -0.17 16.51 -0.53
N GLU A 4 -0.08 16.26 0.77
CA GLU A 4 -0.57 15.02 1.39
C GLU A 4 -2.04 14.73 1.00
N GLU A 5 -2.85 15.77 0.85
CA GLU A 5 -4.23 15.67 0.36
C GLU A 5 -4.34 15.01 -1.02
N GLY A 6 -3.41 15.30 -1.94
CA GLY A 6 -3.37 14.68 -3.26
C GLY A 6 -2.99 13.20 -3.20
N LEU A 7 -2.12 12.83 -2.26
CA LEU A 7 -1.74 11.44 -2.02
C LEU A 7 -2.90 10.65 -1.40
N GLU A 8 -3.63 11.24 -0.46
CA GLU A 8 -4.83 10.61 0.11
C GLU A 8 -5.88 10.36 -0.96
N GLN A 9 -6.18 11.35 -1.80
CA GLN A 9 -7.10 11.17 -2.94
C GLN A 9 -6.63 10.08 -3.90
N GLN A 10 -5.32 10.03 -4.19
CA GLN A 10 -4.75 9.00 -5.04
C GLN A 10 -4.87 7.59 -4.41
N LEU A 11 -4.66 7.48 -3.10
CA LEU A 11 -4.86 6.22 -2.37
C LEU A 11 -6.33 5.78 -2.37
N GLU A 12 -7.27 6.71 -2.19
CA GLU A 12 -8.70 6.40 -2.27
C GLU A 12 -9.09 5.89 -3.67
N GLU A 13 -8.57 6.49 -4.73
CA GLU A 13 -8.83 6.02 -6.08
C GLU A 13 -8.22 4.63 -6.31
N LEU A 14 -7.00 4.40 -5.85
CA LEU A 14 -6.36 3.07 -5.88
C LEU A 14 -7.20 2.04 -5.11
N GLN A 15 -7.78 2.39 -3.95
CA GLN A 15 -8.69 1.47 -3.24
C GLN A 15 -9.91 1.08 -4.07
N LYS A 16 -10.48 2.00 -4.86
CA LYS A 16 -11.60 1.67 -5.77
C LYS A 16 -11.14 0.73 -6.88
N GLN A 17 -9.92 0.92 -7.40
CA GLN A 17 -9.36 0.05 -8.44
C GLN A 17 -8.99 -1.35 -7.91
N LEU A 18 -8.69 -1.52 -6.61
CA LEU A 18 -8.48 -2.85 -6.00
C LEU A 18 -9.69 -3.79 -6.11
N GLY A 19 -10.90 -3.24 -6.29
CA GLY A 19 -12.12 -4.03 -6.55
C GLY A 19 -12.18 -4.62 -7.97
N LYS A 20 -11.30 -4.17 -8.88
CA LYS A 20 -11.23 -4.62 -10.27
C LYS A 20 -10.08 -5.60 -10.42
N LYS A 21 -10.42 -6.88 -10.63
CA LYS A 21 -9.44 -7.98 -10.77
C LYS A 21 -8.32 -7.68 -11.79
N GLN A 22 -8.67 -7.11 -12.95
CA GLN A 22 -7.71 -6.80 -14.01
C GLN A 22 -6.71 -5.70 -13.65
N LYS A 23 -7.07 -4.80 -12.73
CA LYS A 23 -6.20 -3.69 -12.32
C LYS A 23 -5.51 -3.95 -10.99
N PHE A 24 -5.77 -5.09 -10.36
CA PHE A 24 -5.29 -5.36 -9.01
C PHE A 24 -3.76 -5.29 -8.94
N GLU A 25 -3.07 -5.96 -9.86
CA GLU A 25 -1.59 -6.02 -9.87
C GLU A 25 -0.96 -4.65 -10.14
N ASP A 26 -1.50 -3.88 -11.10
CA ASP A 26 -1.06 -2.51 -11.38
C ASP A 26 -1.32 -1.57 -10.19
N THR A 27 -2.46 -1.73 -9.54
CA THR A 27 -2.87 -0.92 -8.39
C THR A 27 -1.95 -1.21 -7.21
N VAL A 28 -1.68 -2.49 -6.92
CA VAL A 28 -0.74 -2.91 -5.87
C VAL A 28 0.66 -2.39 -6.14
N SER A 29 1.11 -2.43 -7.40
CA SER A 29 2.42 -1.88 -7.81
C SER A 29 2.48 -0.36 -7.62
N SER A 30 1.40 0.35 -7.94
CA SER A 30 1.31 1.80 -7.72
C SER A 30 1.33 2.16 -6.24
N ILE A 31 0.56 1.42 -5.40
CA ILE A 31 0.58 1.61 -3.94
C ILE A 31 1.98 1.35 -3.40
N LYS A 32 2.66 0.31 -3.88
CA LYS A 32 4.02 -0.04 -3.48
C LYS A 32 5.01 1.09 -3.77
N SER A 33 4.99 1.66 -4.97
CA SER A 33 5.83 2.82 -5.32
C SER A 33 5.51 4.04 -4.44
N LEU A 34 4.23 4.37 -4.26
CA LEU A 34 3.82 5.48 -3.39
C LEU A 34 4.26 5.28 -1.94
N LEU A 35 4.15 4.05 -1.45
CA LEU A 35 4.58 3.69 -0.10
C LEU A 35 6.11 3.85 0.02
N LYS A 36 6.89 3.43 -0.97
CA LYS A 36 8.35 3.63 -0.95
C LYS A 36 8.75 5.11 -0.99
N ASP A 37 8.11 5.91 -1.83
CA ASP A 37 8.53 7.29 -2.09
C ASP A 37 8.03 8.27 -1.02
N PHE A 38 6.83 8.03 -0.46
CA PHE A 38 6.16 8.99 0.43
C PHE A 38 6.08 8.56 1.89
N TYR A 39 6.14 7.26 2.22
CA TYR A 39 6.06 6.79 3.62
C TYR A 39 7.15 7.39 4.55
N PRO A 40 8.42 7.60 4.11
CA PRO A 40 9.45 8.22 4.95
C PRO A 40 9.12 9.65 5.38
N SER A 41 8.45 10.42 4.52
CA SER A 41 8.07 11.82 4.76
C SER A 41 6.58 12.01 5.11
N ALA A 42 5.81 10.92 5.18
CA ALA A 42 4.37 10.95 5.43
C ALA A 42 4.04 11.30 6.88
N SER A 43 3.01 12.13 7.09
CA SER A 43 2.44 12.35 8.41
C SER A 43 1.82 11.06 8.99
N PRO A 44 1.60 11.00 10.32
CA PRO A 44 0.94 9.87 10.97
C PRO A 44 -0.44 9.54 10.37
N SER A 45 -1.19 10.56 9.95
CA SER A 45 -2.49 10.41 9.29
C SER A 45 -2.34 9.71 7.94
N LEU A 46 -1.40 10.15 7.12
CA LEU A 46 -1.14 9.54 5.81
C LEU A 46 -0.61 8.10 5.94
N ARG A 47 0.26 7.82 6.91
CA ARG A 47 0.71 6.45 7.23
C ARG A 47 -0.46 5.53 7.60
N LYS A 48 -1.44 6.03 8.35
CA LYS A 48 -2.66 5.30 8.70
C LYS A 48 -3.52 5.01 7.45
N SER A 49 -3.61 5.97 6.53
CA SER A 49 -4.26 5.79 5.23
C SER A 49 -3.59 4.68 4.41
N PHE A 50 -2.25 4.68 4.32
CA PHE A 50 -1.49 3.58 3.69
C PHE A 50 -1.75 2.22 4.34
N TYR A 51 -1.69 2.15 5.67
CA TYR A 51 -1.96 0.90 6.40
C TYR A 51 -3.36 0.35 6.11
N SER A 52 -4.37 1.22 6.08
CA SER A 52 -5.75 0.84 5.73
C SER A 52 -5.83 0.22 4.32
N VAL A 53 -5.14 0.82 3.34
CA VAL A 53 -5.07 0.30 1.97
C VAL A 53 -4.41 -1.09 1.95
N VAL A 54 -3.27 -1.25 2.64
CA VAL A 54 -2.55 -2.53 2.72
C VAL A 54 -3.42 -3.62 3.35
N CYS A 55 -4.12 -3.32 4.45
CA CYS A 55 -5.08 -4.25 5.05
C CYS A 55 -6.22 -4.64 4.09
N ARG A 56 -6.67 -3.70 3.25
CA ARG A 56 -7.68 -3.97 2.21
C ARG A 56 -7.15 -4.98 1.19
N VAL A 57 -5.93 -4.79 0.70
CA VAL A 57 -5.25 -5.72 -0.22
C VAL A 57 -5.18 -7.12 0.39
N ALA A 58 -4.76 -7.23 1.65
CA ALA A 58 -4.68 -8.52 2.36
C ALA A 58 -6.04 -9.22 2.44
N ARG A 59 -7.10 -8.47 2.77
CA ARG A 59 -8.46 -9.01 2.84
C ARG A 59 -8.95 -9.49 1.48
N ILE A 60 -8.62 -8.77 0.39
CA ILE A 60 -9.01 -9.15 -0.98
C ILE A 60 -8.29 -10.44 -1.42
N LEU A 61 -7.00 -10.56 -1.16
CA LEU A 61 -6.22 -11.77 -1.45
C LEU A 61 -6.75 -12.99 -0.68
N LYS A 62 -7.15 -12.77 0.59
CA LYS A 62 -7.72 -13.83 1.43
C LYS A 62 -9.13 -14.28 0.99
N THR A 63 -9.90 -13.43 0.31
CA THR A 63 -11.34 -13.69 0.06
C THR A 63 -11.72 -13.89 -1.40
N ARG A 64 -11.03 -13.26 -2.37
CA ARG A 64 -11.45 -13.26 -3.78
C ARG A 64 -10.34 -13.60 -4.77
N TYR A 65 -9.13 -13.10 -4.54
CA TYR A 65 -8.05 -13.18 -5.53
C TYR A 65 -6.96 -14.14 -5.05
N THR A 66 -7.33 -15.41 -4.89
CA THR A 66 -6.46 -16.46 -4.34
C THR A 66 -5.48 -17.06 -5.35
N ALA A 67 -5.45 -16.57 -6.60
CA ALA A 67 -4.53 -17.09 -7.61
C ALA A 67 -3.08 -16.65 -7.33
N PRO A 68 -2.07 -17.49 -7.61
CA PRO A 68 -0.67 -17.23 -7.25
C PRO A 68 -0.11 -15.88 -7.73
N GLY A 69 -0.51 -15.41 -8.92
CA GLY A 69 -0.07 -14.12 -9.46
C GLY A 69 -0.46 -12.93 -8.57
N PHE A 70 -1.73 -12.90 -8.13
CA PHE A 70 -2.20 -11.84 -7.22
C PHE A 70 -1.51 -11.90 -5.85
N TRP A 71 -1.24 -13.11 -5.35
CA TRP A 71 -0.48 -13.30 -4.12
C TRP A 71 0.94 -12.78 -4.23
N LEU A 72 1.64 -13.00 -5.34
CA LEU A 72 3.01 -12.48 -5.55
C LEU A 72 3.04 -10.95 -5.55
N ALA A 73 2.10 -10.30 -6.26
CA ALA A 73 1.98 -8.86 -6.26
C ALA A 73 1.70 -8.33 -4.84
N GLY A 74 0.76 -8.95 -4.14
CA GLY A 74 0.42 -8.62 -2.75
C GLY A 74 1.58 -8.81 -1.79
N LEU A 75 2.28 -9.95 -1.88
CA LEU A 75 3.43 -10.30 -1.05
C LEU A 75 4.52 -9.22 -1.17
N GLY A 76 4.86 -8.81 -2.39
CA GLY A 76 5.85 -7.76 -2.61
C GLY A 76 5.43 -6.39 -2.05
N LEU A 77 4.13 -6.11 -1.91
CA LEU A 77 3.63 -4.93 -1.20
C LEU A 77 3.74 -5.12 0.32
N PHE A 78 3.37 -6.29 0.85
CA PHE A 78 3.45 -6.57 2.29
C PHE A 78 4.88 -6.58 2.79
N GLU A 79 5.83 -7.20 2.08
CA GLU A 79 7.24 -7.19 2.45
C GLU A 79 7.79 -5.77 2.47
N GLN A 80 7.39 -4.92 1.54
CA GLN A 80 7.83 -3.52 1.51
C GLN A 80 7.15 -2.70 2.61
N ALA A 81 5.87 -2.94 2.87
CA ALA A 81 5.14 -2.34 3.98
C ALA A 81 5.72 -2.77 5.33
N GLU A 82 6.05 -4.05 5.51
CA GLU A 82 6.73 -4.54 6.70
C GLU A 82 8.14 -3.97 6.80
N CYS A 83 8.91 -3.88 5.71
CA CYS A 83 10.22 -3.22 5.74
C CYS A 83 10.12 -1.75 6.17
N LEU A 84 9.07 -1.04 5.75
CA LEU A 84 8.84 0.37 6.09
C LEU A 84 8.19 0.57 7.47
N VAL A 85 7.36 -0.37 7.92
CA VAL A 85 6.75 -0.41 9.25
C VAL A 85 7.74 -0.92 10.30
N SER A 86 8.71 -1.75 9.88
CA SER A 86 9.83 -2.19 10.71
C SER A 86 10.89 -1.10 10.85
N ASP A 87 10.90 -0.10 9.96
CA ASP A 87 11.76 1.09 10.08
C ASP A 87 11.08 2.21 10.90
N ALA A 88 10.61 1.86 12.10
CA ALA A 88 9.96 2.80 12.99
C ALA A 88 10.44 2.75 14.46
N SER A 89 11.73 2.45 14.71
CA SER A 89 12.41 3.05 15.87
C SER A 89 13.93 3.39 15.81
N GLU A 90 14.82 2.88 14.94
CA GLU A 90 16.17 2.50 15.47
C GLU A 90 17.43 3.03 14.77
N ARG A 91 17.51 4.35 14.50
CA ARG A 91 18.81 5.06 14.42
C ARG A 91 18.90 6.21 15.44
N ILE A 92 18.39 6.01 16.65
CA ILE A 92 18.78 6.78 17.84
C ILE A 92 18.67 5.81 19.03
N ILE A 93 19.73 5.06 19.35
CA ILE A 93 20.69 5.22 20.47
C ILE A 93 21.98 4.54 20.01
#